data_AF-A0A124I3S0-F1
#
_entry.id   AF-A0A124I3S0-F1
#
_cell.length_a   1.000
_cell.length_b   1.000
_cell.length_c   1.000
_cell.angle_alpha   90.00
_cell.angle_beta   90.00
_cell.angle_gamma   90.00
#
_symmetry.space_group_name_H-M   'P 1'
#
loop_
_entity.id
_entity.type
_entity.pdbx_description
1 polymer ?
#
loop_
_entity_poly.entity_id
_entity_poly.type
_entity_poly.pdbx_seq_one_letter_code
_entity_poly.pdbx_strand_id
1 'polypeptide(L)'
;MSRNSARGFAVASATAVTTVGAVMGVAQAGTAQPSDDAQATANGTTLLADLPIGQQAEVQTASLHQQATTQAIAADTTAKKEAEESARKQAAKDAVARQKAAVAKAKAEKEAEEAKERAEAETKSTASSGSTASFPQQASYTVAEVQAIARQIVPAGQFQCFSNIVNHESTWNYQAVNPTSGAYGLVQAYPGSKMSSAGADWRTNPATQIKWGLNYMNERYGSPCDAWDYWQANGSY
;
A
#
# COMPACT_ATOMS: atom_id res chain seq x y z
N MET A 1 30.45 -15.09 38.41
CA MET A 1 31.05 -15.05 37.05
C MET A 1 29.87 -15.03 36.07
N SER A 2 29.30 -13.88 35.65
CA SER A 2 29.71 -13.00 34.52
C SER A 2 29.94 -13.80 33.22
N ARG A 3 29.29 -13.60 32.06
CA ARG A 3 28.52 -12.46 31.52
C ARG A 3 27.52 -12.87 30.40
N ASN A 4 26.51 -12.01 30.23
CA ASN A 4 25.52 -11.87 29.15
C ASN A 4 26.09 -11.87 27.72
N SER A 5 25.25 -12.24 26.74
CA SER A 5 25.35 -11.70 25.37
C SER A 5 23.97 -11.66 24.68
N ALA A 6 23.21 -10.60 24.97
CA ALA A 6 22.20 -10.07 24.05
C ALA A 6 22.91 -9.13 23.06
N ARG A 7 22.75 -9.33 21.76
CA ARG A 7 23.19 -8.37 20.73
C ARG A 7 21.95 -7.76 20.08
N GLY A 8 21.66 -6.52 20.45
CA GLY A 8 20.82 -5.64 19.67
C GLY A 8 21.57 -5.11 18.45
N PHE A 9 20.82 -4.79 17.39
CA PHE A 9 21.27 -3.92 16.32
C PHE A 9 20.25 -2.77 16.21
N ALA A 10 20.59 -1.65 16.84
CA ALA A 10 20.00 -0.37 16.52
C ALA A 10 20.80 0.23 15.35
N VAL A 11 20.16 0.41 14.20
CA VAL A 11 20.72 1.18 13.09
C VAL A 11 20.14 2.58 13.18
N ALA A 12 20.93 3.49 13.75
CA ALA A 12 20.74 4.91 13.61
C ALA A 12 21.33 5.34 12.26
N SER A 13 20.50 5.81 11.34
CA SER A 13 20.95 6.51 10.13
C SER A 13 20.47 7.95 10.22
N ALA A 14 21.37 8.81 10.73
CA ALA A 14 21.28 10.25 10.56
C ALA A 14 21.87 10.59 9.18
N THR A 15 21.02 11.04 8.26
CA THR A 15 21.48 11.66 7.01
C THR A 15 21.02 13.10 7.00
N ALA A 16 21.95 14.00 7.32
CA ALA A 16 21.79 15.42 7.07
C ALA A 16 21.67 15.65 5.56
N VAL A 17 20.63 16.38 5.14
CA VAL A 17 20.54 16.89 3.76
C VAL A 17 20.49 18.41 3.84
N THR A 18 21.64 19.00 3.58
CA THR A 18 21.83 20.37 3.13
C THR A 18 21.19 20.54 1.75
N THR A 19 20.16 21.38 1.66
CA THR A 19 19.80 22.05 0.40
C THR A 19 19.50 23.51 0.67
N VAL A 20 20.50 24.36 0.39
CA VAL A 20 20.31 25.79 0.16
C VAL A 20 19.68 25.93 -1.22
N GLY A 21 18.40 26.30 -1.25
CA GLY A 21 17.71 26.70 -2.47
C GLY A 21 17.31 28.17 -2.35
N ALA A 22 18.18 29.07 -2.77
CA ALA A 22 17.84 30.48 -2.94
C ALA A 22 16.89 30.60 -4.14
N VAL A 23 15.65 31.03 -3.91
CA VAL A 23 14.75 31.44 -4.97
C VAL A 23 14.76 32.97 -5.00
N MET A 24 15.47 33.55 -5.96
CA MET A 24 15.33 34.96 -6.31
C MET A 24 14.02 35.11 -7.10
N GLY A 25 13.01 35.68 -6.45
CA GLY A 25 11.77 36.12 -7.10
C GLY A 25 11.84 37.62 -7.40
N VAL A 26 11.79 37.96 -8.68
CA VAL A 26 11.84 39.31 -9.24
C VAL A 26 10.67 40.17 -8.75
N ALA A 27 10.95 41.34 -8.16
CA ALA A 27 9.94 42.35 -7.91
C ALA A 27 9.68 43.12 -9.21
N GLN A 28 8.48 42.98 -9.80
CA GLN A 28 8.01 43.88 -10.85
C GLN A 28 7.60 45.20 -10.22
N ALA A 29 8.38 46.26 -10.50
CA ALA A 29 8.01 47.63 -10.21
C ALA A 29 6.84 48.06 -11.12
N GLY A 30 5.67 48.25 -10.53
CA GLY A 30 4.57 48.98 -11.17
C GLY A 30 4.81 50.47 -11.02
N THR A 31 5.28 51.13 -12.09
CA THR A 31 5.35 52.58 -12.19
C THR A 31 3.94 53.15 -12.37
N ALA A 32 3.39 53.79 -11.35
CA ALA A 32 2.25 54.68 -11.49
C ALA A 32 2.77 56.13 -11.62
N GLN A 33 2.64 56.68 -12.82
CA GLN A 33 2.81 58.11 -13.14
C GLN A 33 1.42 58.75 -13.37
N PRO A 34 1.28 60.09 -13.40
CA PRO A 34 0.26 60.83 -12.69
C PRO A 34 -0.87 61.29 -13.62
N SER A 35 -1.99 61.72 -13.03
CA SER A 35 -2.98 62.53 -13.73
C SER A 35 -3.25 63.77 -12.89
N ASP A 36 -2.86 64.93 -13.44
CA ASP A 36 -3.29 66.26 -13.01
C ASP A 36 -4.82 66.41 -13.12
N ASP A 37 -5.41 67.12 -12.16
CA ASP A 37 -6.35 68.25 -12.38
C ASP A 37 -7.19 68.51 -11.12
N ALA A 38 -6.77 69.51 -10.33
CA ALA A 38 -7.67 70.28 -9.47
C ALA A 38 -7.09 71.68 -9.25
N GLN A 39 -7.44 72.57 -10.18
CA GLN A 39 -7.30 74.02 -10.06
C GLN A 39 -8.07 74.53 -8.82
N ALA A 40 -7.38 75.19 -7.89
CA ALA A 40 -8.00 76.07 -6.92
C ALA A 40 -7.33 77.46 -7.04
N THR A 41 -8.11 78.40 -7.57
CA THR A 41 -7.78 79.81 -7.77
C THR A 41 -7.48 80.49 -6.44
N ALA A 42 -6.28 81.10 -6.34
CA ALA A 42 -5.97 82.04 -5.29
C ALA A 42 -5.82 83.45 -5.90
N ASN A 43 -6.86 84.27 -5.76
CA ASN A 43 -6.77 85.72 -5.82
C ASN A 43 -7.36 86.25 -4.52
N GLY A 44 -6.59 87.02 -3.76
CA GLY A 44 -7.09 87.73 -2.57
C GLY A 44 -6.03 87.93 -1.50
N THR A 45 -5.29 89.03 -1.62
CA THR A 45 -4.32 89.57 -0.67
C THR A 45 -4.93 89.88 0.70
N THR A 46 -4.07 89.88 1.73
CA THR A 46 -4.19 90.51 3.08
C THR A 46 -4.63 89.59 4.23
N LEU A 47 -3.69 89.09 5.05
CA LEU A 47 -3.41 89.63 6.39
C LEU A 47 -2.29 88.84 7.08
N LEU A 48 -1.33 89.56 7.67
CA LEU A 48 -0.41 89.08 8.70
C LEU A 48 -1.21 88.53 9.89
N ALA A 49 -1.09 87.24 10.20
CA ALA A 49 -1.26 86.71 11.54
C ALA A 49 -0.55 85.34 11.66
N ASP A 50 0.45 85.33 12.53
CA ASP A 50 1.05 84.19 13.20
C ASP A 50 0.01 83.09 13.53
N LEU A 51 0.10 81.94 12.85
CA LEU A 51 -0.72 80.75 13.11
C LEU A 51 0.16 79.51 12.93
N PRO A 52 0.05 78.48 13.78
CA PRO A 52 0.96 77.33 13.84
C PRO A 52 0.64 76.31 12.73
N ILE A 53 0.69 76.75 11.48
CA ILE A 53 0.33 75.91 10.31
C ILE A 53 1.43 74.85 10.07
N GLY A 54 2.68 75.13 10.47
CA GLY A 54 3.79 74.17 10.40
C GLY A 54 3.62 72.97 11.35
N GLN A 55 3.20 73.19 12.60
CA GLN A 55 3.01 72.10 13.57
C GLN A 55 1.84 71.18 13.20
N GLN A 56 0.74 71.73 12.69
CA GLN A 56 -0.41 70.92 12.25
C GLN A 56 -0.07 70.05 11.04
N ALA A 57 0.73 70.56 10.09
CA ALA A 57 1.21 69.81 8.93
C ALA A 57 2.22 68.70 9.32
N GLU A 58 3.12 68.96 10.28
CA GLU A 58 4.04 67.94 10.82
C GLU A 58 3.30 66.81 11.55
N VAL A 59 2.27 67.14 12.34
CA VAL A 59 1.47 66.13 13.05
C VAL A 59 0.68 65.25 12.09
N GLN A 60 0.11 65.83 11.02
CA GLN A 60 -0.60 65.05 9.99
C GLN A 60 0.34 64.14 9.21
N THR A 61 1.51 64.64 8.78
CA THR A 61 2.52 63.85 8.07
C THR A 61 3.12 62.73 8.93
N ALA A 62 3.37 62.98 10.22
CA ALA A 62 3.80 61.95 11.16
C ALA A 62 2.74 60.85 11.35
N SER A 63 1.44 61.21 11.42
CA SER A 63 0.35 60.25 11.57
C SER A 63 0.18 59.36 10.34
N LEU A 64 0.31 59.93 9.13
CA LEU A 64 0.27 59.21 7.86
C LEU A 64 1.47 58.26 7.73
N HIS A 65 2.66 58.72 8.14
CA HIS A 65 3.86 57.87 8.15
C HIS A 65 3.68 56.68 9.10
N GLN A 66 3.15 56.91 10.30
CA GLN A 66 2.94 55.84 11.28
C GLN A 66 1.86 54.82 10.84
N GLN A 67 0.80 55.27 10.16
CA GLN A 67 -0.19 54.39 9.55
C GLN A 67 0.42 53.55 8.43
N ALA A 68 1.23 54.16 7.56
CA ALA A 68 1.94 53.47 6.48
C ALA A 68 2.93 52.41 7.03
N THR A 69 3.68 52.74 8.08
CA THR A 69 4.58 51.78 8.74
C THR A 69 3.81 50.60 9.34
N THR A 70 2.66 50.87 9.97
CA THR A 70 1.83 49.82 10.57
C THR A 70 1.24 48.88 9.49
N GLN A 71 0.77 49.44 8.37
CA GLN A 71 0.29 48.64 7.23
C GLN A 71 1.41 47.82 6.59
N ALA A 72 2.61 48.39 6.44
CA ALA A 72 3.76 47.66 5.91
C ALA A 72 4.15 46.47 6.80
N ILE A 73 4.21 46.66 8.12
CA ILE A 73 4.49 45.58 9.08
C ILE A 73 3.39 44.50 9.06
N ALA A 74 2.12 44.91 8.95
CA ALA A 74 1.00 43.98 8.86
C ALA A 74 1.03 43.15 7.55
N ALA A 75 1.41 43.77 6.44
CA ALA A 75 1.59 43.09 5.16
C ALA A 75 2.75 42.09 5.21
N ASP A 76 3.92 42.49 5.73
CA ASP A 76 5.09 41.63 5.87
C ASP A 76 4.83 40.42 6.79
N THR A 77 4.13 40.65 7.91
CA THR A 77 3.79 39.57 8.84
C THR A 77 2.77 38.59 8.24
N THR A 78 1.85 39.07 7.41
CA THR A 78 0.88 38.21 6.69
C THR A 78 1.59 37.39 5.62
N ALA A 79 2.41 38.02 4.79
CA ALA A 79 3.19 37.34 3.75
C ALA A 79 4.11 36.26 4.34
N LYS A 80 4.75 36.55 5.48
CA LYS A 80 5.58 35.57 6.19
C LYS A 80 4.79 34.37 6.71
N LYS A 81 3.61 34.60 7.31
CA LYS A 81 2.74 33.51 7.80
C LYS A 81 2.25 32.61 6.67
N GLU A 82 1.86 33.19 5.53
CA GLU A 82 1.41 32.43 4.36
C GLU A 82 2.56 31.62 3.73
N ALA A 83 3.77 32.18 3.69
CA ALA A 83 4.96 31.47 3.26
C ALA A 83 5.32 30.30 4.20
N GLU A 84 5.25 30.49 5.51
CA GLU A 84 5.48 29.42 6.50
C GLU A 84 4.40 28.33 6.44
N GLU A 85 3.13 28.71 6.27
CA GLU A 85 2.02 27.75 6.17
C GLU A 85 2.09 26.93 4.88
N SER A 86 2.40 27.56 3.75
CA SER A 86 2.59 26.87 2.47
C SER A 86 3.79 25.93 2.50
N ALA A 87 4.92 26.34 3.11
CA ALA A 87 6.07 25.48 3.34
C ALA A 87 5.72 24.28 4.24
N ARG A 88 4.96 24.49 5.32
CA ARG A 88 4.51 23.42 6.22
C ARG A 88 3.58 22.43 5.51
N LYS A 89 2.64 22.92 4.69
CA LYS A 89 1.73 22.08 3.90
C LYS A 89 2.49 21.25 2.87
N GLN A 90 3.50 21.83 2.21
CA GLN A 90 4.33 21.12 1.25
C GLN A 90 5.17 20.04 1.92
N ALA A 91 5.83 20.37 3.04
CA ALA A 91 6.61 19.40 3.82
C ALA A 91 5.76 18.22 4.32
N ALA A 92 4.52 18.47 4.74
CA ALA A 92 3.58 17.42 5.14
C ALA A 92 3.19 16.50 3.97
N LYS A 93 2.90 17.07 2.79
CA LYS A 93 2.61 16.29 1.58
C LYS A 93 3.79 15.43 1.15
N ASP A 94 5.00 15.98 1.18
CA ASP A 94 6.23 15.26 0.84
C ASP A 94 6.53 14.14 1.84
N ALA A 95 6.29 14.36 3.14
CA ALA A 95 6.42 13.33 4.17
C ALA A 95 5.43 12.17 3.93
N VAL A 96 4.16 12.47 3.63
CA VAL A 96 3.15 11.45 3.31
C VAL A 96 3.50 10.70 2.03
N ALA A 97 3.98 11.38 0.99
CA ALA A 97 4.42 10.75 -0.25
C ALA A 97 5.60 9.80 -0.01
N ARG A 98 6.59 10.21 0.79
CA ARG A 98 7.73 9.37 1.16
C ARG A 98 7.31 8.17 2.01
N GLN A 99 6.38 8.33 2.94
CA GLN A 99 5.85 7.23 3.73
C GLN A 99 5.10 6.22 2.86
N LYS A 100 4.25 6.69 1.93
CA LYS A 100 3.56 5.82 0.96
C LYS A 100 4.54 5.08 0.06
N ALA A 101 5.57 5.75 -0.43
CA ALA A 101 6.62 5.14 -1.25
C ALA A 101 7.42 4.09 -0.46
N ALA A 102 7.74 4.36 0.81
CA ALA A 102 8.44 3.41 1.68
C ALA A 102 7.58 2.17 1.99
N VAL A 103 6.28 2.36 2.27
CA VAL A 103 5.34 1.24 2.49
C VAL A 103 5.15 0.42 1.21
N ALA A 104 5.01 1.08 0.05
CA ALA A 104 4.89 0.39 -1.23
C ALA A 104 6.15 -0.41 -1.57
N LYS A 105 7.34 0.15 -1.31
CA LYS A 105 8.61 -0.54 -1.50
C LYS A 105 8.76 -1.73 -0.56
N ALA A 106 8.44 -1.58 0.72
CA ALA A 106 8.47 -2.68 1.69
C ALA A 106 7.46 -3.79 1.33
N LYS A 107 6.28 -3.43 0.83
CA LYS A 107 5.29 -4.39 0.33
C LYS A 107 5.82 -5.14 -0.90
N ALA A 108 6.43 -4.44 -1.85
CA ALA A 108 7.00 -5.05 -3.04
C ALA A 108 8.19 -5.96 -2.73
N GLU A 109 9.04 -5.58 -1.77
CA GLU A 109 10.14 -6.43 -1.29
C GLU A 109 9.61 -7.70 -0.61
N LYS A 110 8.58 -7.59 0.23
CA LYS A 110 7.93 -8.74 0.87
C LYS A 110 7.24 -9.66 -0.15
N GLU A 111 6.52 -9.10 -1.12
CA GLU A 111 5.91 -9.86 -2.22
C GLU A 111 6.96 -10.53 -3.11
N ALA A 112 8.11 -9.89 -3.34
CA ALA A 112 9.21 -10.48 -4.11
C ALA A 112 9.93 -11.60 -3.36
N GLU A 113 10.10 -11.47 -2.04
CA GLU A 113 10.70 -12.51 -1.20
C GLU A 113 9.77 -13.72 -1.08
N GLU A 114 8.47 -13.50 -0.87
CA GLU A 114 7.44 -14.55 -0.89
C GLU A 114 7.34 -15.22 -2.27
N ALA A 115 7.48 -14.48 -3.37
CA ALA A 115 7.52 -15.05 -4.72
C ALA A 115 8.78 -15.90 -4.96
N LYS A 116 9.93 -15.46 -4.42
CA LYS A 116 11.19 -16.21 -4.53
C LYS A 116 11.17 -17.47 -3.65
N GLU A 117 10.61 -17.40 -2.46
CA GLU A 117 10.39 -18.55 -1.59
C GLU A 117 9.37 -19.53 -2.21
N ARG A 118 8.32 -19.02 -2.87
CA ARG A 118 7.39 -19.83 -3.66
C ARG A 118 8.06 -20.49 -4.87
N ALA A 119 8.96 -19.80 -5.57
CA ALA A 119 9.74 -20.36 -6.67
C ALA A 119 10.77 -21.40 -6.18
N GLU A 120 11.37 -21.22 -5.00
CA GLU A 120 12.24 -22.21 -4.37
C GLU A 120 11.46 -23.42 -3.84
N ALA A 121 10.22 -23.21 -3.37
CA ALA A 121 9.29 -24.28 -3.04
C ALA A 121 8.79 -25.01 -4.30
N GLU A 122 8.54 -24.30 -5.40
CA GLU A 122 8.18 -24.88 -6.69
C GLU A 122 9.33 -25.67 -7.29
N THR A 123 10.59 -25.22 -7.17
CA THR A 123 11.76 -25.98 -7.65
C THR A 123 12.05 -27.21 -6.79
N LYS A 124 11.78 -27.17 -5.47
CA LYS A 124 11.77 -28.38 -4.63
C LYS A 124 10.58 -29.31 -4.94
N SER A 125 9.42 -28.75 -5.29
CA SER A 125 8.22 -29.51 -5.67
C SER A 125 8.33 -30.09 -7.09
N THR A 126 9.07 -29.44 -8.00
CA THR A 126 9.38 -29.95 -9.35
C THR A 126 10.57 -30.91 -9.34
N ALA A 127 11.53 -30.76 -8.43
CA ALA A 127 12.51 -31.82 -8.14
C ALA A 127 11.85 -33.09 -7.57
N SER A 128 10.72 -32.96 -6.85
CA SER A 128 9.86 -34.09 -6.46
C SER A 128 8.87 -34.52 -7.54
N SER A 129 8.48 -33.63 -8.48
CA SER A 129 7.61 -33.97 -9.61
C SER A 129 8.37 -34.58 -10.80
N GLY A 130 9.70 -34.59 -10.75
CA GLY A 130 10.56 -35.39 -11.63
C GLY A 130 10.64 -36.86 -11.24
N SER A 131 10.15 -37.25 -10.06
CA SER A 131 9.74 -38.63 -9.85
C SER A 131 8.34 -38.77 -10.40
N THR A 132 8.24 -39.38 -11.57
CA THR A 132 7.02 -40.05 -12.04
C THR A 132 6.70 -41.14 -11.00
N ALA A 133 6.19 -40.75 -9.84
CA ALA A 133 5.45 -41.62 -8.97
C ALA A 133 4.23 -42.02 -9.81
N SER A 134 4.40 -43.10 -10.55
CA SER A 134 3.36 -43.72 -11.32
C SER A 134 2.43 -44.32 -10.27
N PHE A 135 1.36 -43.59 -9.95
CA PHE A 135 0.25 -44.14 -9.20
C PHE A 135 -0.50 -45.03 -10.20
N PRO A 136 -0.37 -46.37 -10.11
CA PRO A 136 -0.98 -47.26 -11.09
C PRO A 136 -2.49 -47.06 -11.04
N GLN A 137 -3.10 -46.84 -12.21
CA GLN A 137 -4.54 -46.72 -12.28
C GLN A 137 -5.19 -48.05 -11.92
N GLN A 138 -5.90 -48.08 -10.79
CA GLN A 138 -6.67 -49.23 -10.33
C GLN A 138 -8.14 -49.11 -10.75
N ALA A 139 -8.86 -50.24 -10.78
CA ALA A 139 -10.30 -50.27 -11.04
C ALA A 139 -11.10 -49.57 -9.92
N SER A 140 -10.58 -49.57 -8.70
CA SER A 140 -11.12 -48.87 -7.54
C SER A 140 -10.03 -48.58 -6.52
N TYR A 141 -10.32 -47.65 -5.61
CA TYR A 141 -9.46 -47.28 -4.49
C TYR A 141 -10.27 -47.27 -3.20
N THR A 142 -9.70 -47.82 -2.15
CA THR A 142 -10.19 -47.66 -0.78
C THR A 142 -9.84 -46.27 -0.26
N VAL A 143 -10.57 -45.79 0.76
CA VAL A 143 -10.25 -44.52 1.44
C VAL A 143 -8.80 -44.49 1.94
N ALA A 144 -8.31 -45.62 2.47
CA ALA A 144 -6.93 -45.72 2.96
C ALA A 144 -5.90 -45.56 1.83
N GLU A 145 -6.15 -46.15 0.65
CA GLU A 145 -5.29 -45.97 -0.53
C GLU A 145 -5.32 -44.52 -1.01
N VAL A 146 -6.49 -43.88 -1.07
CA VAL A 146 -6.59 -42.46 -1.46
C VAL A 146 -5.83 -41.56 -0.48
N GLN A 147 -5.96 -41.79 0.82
CA GLN A 147 -5.20 -41.05 1.84
C GLN A 147 -3.70 -41.29 1.72
N ALA A 148 -3.27 -42.53 1.41
CA ALA A 148 -1.87 -42.85 1.19
C ALA A 148 -1.31 -42.11 -0.04
N ILE A 149 -2.06 -42.06 -1.13
CA ILE A 149 -1.73 -41.25 -2.32
C ILE A 149 -1.61 -39.78 -1.95
N ALA A 150 -2.57 -39.24 -1.18
CA ALA A 150 -2.55 -37.85 -0.75
C ALA A 150 -1.32 -37.51 0.11
N ARG A 151 -0.88 -38.41 1.00
CA ARG A 151 0.34 -38.22 1.79
C ARG A 151 1.62 -38.19 0.95
N GLN A 152 1.61 -38.78 -0.24
CA GLN A 152 2.76 -38.75 -1.15
C GLN A 152 2.78 -37.49 -2.01
N ILE A 153 1.62 -36.89 -2.28
CA ILE A 153 1.48 -35.71 -3.16
C ILE A 153 1.50 -34.40 -2.37
N VAL A 154 0.80 -34.35 -1.23
CA VAL A 154 0.63 -33.15 -0.43
C VAL A 154 1.84 -32.99 0.51
N PRO A 155 2.47 -31.80 0.59
CA PRO A 155 3.54 -31.55 1.54
C PRO A 155 3.13 -31.92 2.96
N ALA A 156 4.02 -32.59 3.70
CA ALA A 156 3.70 -33.15 5.02
C ALA A 156 3.13 -32.11 6.01
N GLY A 157 3.65 -30.88 5.98
CA GLY A 157 3.17 -29.77 6.83
C GLY A 157 1.77 -29.23 6.45
N GLN A 158 1.29 -29.55 5.25
CA GLN A 158 0.01 -29.10 4.71
C GLN A 158 -1.06 -30.20 4.70
N PHE A 159 -0.64 -31.46 4.89
CA PHE A 159 -1.51 -32.62 4.75
C PHE A 159 -2.72 -32.61 5.69
N GLN A 160 -2.55 -32.17 6.94
CA GLN A 160 -3.67 -32.15 7.90
C GLN A 160 -4.78 -31.18 7.46
N CYS A 161 -4.42 -29.97 7.05
CA CYS A 161 -5.39 -28.98 6.55
C CYS A 161 -6.09 -29.47 5.28
N PHE A 162 -5.32 -30.01 4.32
CA PHE A 162 -5.87 -30.64 3.12
C PHE A 162 -6.84 -31.78 3.46
N SER A 163 -6.45 -32.65 4.40
CA SER A 163 -7.23 -33.78 4.86
C SER A 163 -8.56 -33.36 5.47
N ASN A 164 -8.58 -32.28 6.26
CA ASN A 164 -9.80 -31.76 6.86
C ASN A 164 -10.79 -31.30 5.78
N ILE A 165 -10.31 -30.53 4.79
CA ILE A 165 -11.15 -30.10 3.67
C ILE A 165 -11.71 -31.32 2.94
N VAL A 166 -10.87 -32.23 2.46
CA VAL A 166 -11.32 -33.43 1.70
C VAL A 166 -12.31 -34.27 2.51
N ASN A 167 -12.11 -34.39 3.82
CA ASN A 167 -13.03 -35.10 4.69
C ASN A 167 -14.42 -34.43 4.75
N HIS A 168 -14.47 -33.11 4.84
CA HIS A 168 -15.72 -32.35 4.82
C HIS A 168 -16.41 -32.36 3.45
N GLU A 169 -15.63 -32.29 2.37
CA GLU A 169 -16.15 -32.21 1.00
C GLU A 169 -16.70 -33.54 0.49
N SER A 170 -15.99 -34.65 0.76
CA SER A 170 -16.31 -35.93 0.13
C SER A 170 -16.24 -37.13 1.07
N THR A 171 -15.81 -36.94 2.33
CA THR A 171 -15.44 -38.04 3.23
C THR A 171 -14.46 -39.01 2.53
N TRP A 172 -13.52 -38.45 1.78
CA TRP A 172 -12.51 -39.17 0.99
C TRP A 172 -13.05 -40.05 -0.16
N ASN A 173 -14.30 -39.84 -0.58
CA ASN A 173 -14.84 -40.54 -1.75
C ASN A 173 -14.49 -39.80 -3.06
N TYR A 174 -13.55 -40.35 -3.83
CA TYR A 174 -13.12 -39.80 -5.12
C TYR A 174 -14.20 -39.84 -6.22
N GLN A 175 -15.31 -40.55 -5.99
CA GLN A 175 -16.47 -40.58 -6.88
C GLN A 175 -17.66 -39.80 -6.30
N ALA A 176 -17.48 -39.05 -5.21
CA ALA A 176 -18.54 -38.26 -4.59
C ALA A 176 -19.15 -37.29 -5.60
N VAL A 177 -20.49 -37.28 -5.69
CA VAL A 177 -21.24 -36.33 -6.51
C VAL A 177 -22.25 -35.66 -5.61
N ASN A 178 -22.20 -34.33 -5.53
CA ASN A 178 -23.27 -33.57 -4.93
C ASN A 178 -24.49 -33.57 -5.88
N PRO A 179 -25.65 -34.13 -5.50
CA PRO A 179 -26.79 -34.28 -6.40
C PRO A 179 -27.45 -32.93 -6.77
N THR A 180 -27.29 -31.91 -5.93
CA THR A 180 -27.91 -30.60 -6.14
C THR A 180 -27.02 -29.70 -6.99
N SER A 181 -25.72 -29.65 -6.70
CA SER A 181 -24.79 -28.77 -7.43
C SER A 181 -24.09 -29.45 -8.60
N GLY A 182 -23.95 -30.78 -8.59
CA GLY A 182 -23.12 -31.51 -9.55
C GLY A 182 -21.61 -31.40 -9.29
N ALA A 183 -21.21 -30.88 -8.13
CA ALA A 183 -19.82 -30.90 -7.68
C ALA A 183 -19.29 -32.35 -7.59
N TYR A 184 -18.02 -32.55 -7.97
CA TYR A 184 -17.47 -33.89 -8.19
C TYR A 184 -16.13 -34.12 -7.49
N GLY A 185 -15.95 -35.33 -6.97
CA GLY A 185 -14.68 -35.89 -6.52
C GLY A 185 -14.27 -35.45 -5.11
N LEU A 186 -13.00 -35.72 -4.78
CA LEU A 186 -12.42 -35.53 -3.43
C LEU A 186 -12.57 -34.10 -2.90
N VAL A 187 -12.44 -33.14 -3.81
CA VAL A 187 -12.40 -31.71 -3.54
C VAL A 187 -13.67 -30.98 -3.98
N GLN A 188 -14.71 -31.73 -4.37
CA GLN A 188 -16.01 -31.22 -4.81
C GLN A 188 -15.89 -30.08 -5.85
N ALA A 189 -15.11 -30.31 -6.90
CA ALA A 189 -14.87 -29.31 -7.94
C ALA A 189 -16.15 -29.01 -8.74
N TYR A 190 -16.42 -27.72 -8.97
CA TYR A 190 -17.55 -27.26 -9.80
C TYR A 190 -17.13 -26.30 -10.93
N PRO A 191 -17.43 -26.64 -12.21
CA PRO A 191 -17.75 -27.99 -12.69
C PRO A 191 -16.55 -28.94 -12.54
N GLY A 192 -16.81 -30.24 -12.32
CA GLY A 192 -15.76 -31.25 -12.12
C GLY A 192 -14.76 -31.37 -13.30
N SER A 193 -15.19 -30.99 -14.51
CA SER A 193 -14.34 -30.97 -15.72
C SER A 193 -13.11 -30.07 -15.61
N LYS A 194 -13.08 -29.12 -14.67
CA LYS A 194 -11.88 -28.31 -14.39
C LYS A 194 -10.68 -29.16 -14.00
N MET A 195 -10.89 -30.34 -13.41
CA MET A 195 -9.81 -31.26 -13.05
C MET A 195 -9.08 -31.85 -14.26
N SER A 196 -9.63 -31.71 -15.47
CA SER A 196 -8.96 -32.12 -16.72
C SER A 196 -7.63 -31.40 -16.96
N SER A 197 -7.41 -30.22 -16.37
CA SER A 197 -6.13 -29.53 -16.45
C SER A 197 -5.00 -30.27 -15.74
N ALA A 198 -5.31 -31.12 -14.76
CA ALA A 198 -4.34 -31.95 -14.05
C ALA A 198 -4.15 -33.34 -14.68
N GLY A 199 -5.08 -33.77 -15.53
CA GLY A 199 -5.04 -35.06 -16.22
C GLY A 199 -6.38 -35.46 -16.82
N ALA A 200 -6.37 -36.12 -17.97
CA ALA A 200 -7.60 -36.54 -18.67
C ALA A 200 -8.40 -37.62 -17.91
N ASP A 201 -7.77 -38.31 -16.97
CA ASP A 201 -8.30 -39.39 -16.14
C ASP A 201 -8.91 -38.91 -14.80
N TRP A 202 -9.08 -37.59 -14.62
CA TRP A 202 -9.58 -36.95 -13.41
C TRP A 202 -10.85 -37.56 -12.82
N ARG A 203 -11.70 -38.14 -13.68
CA ARG A 203 -12.98 -38.73 -13.28
C ARG A 203 -12.82 -40.07 -12.56
N THR A 204 -11.68 -40.73 -12.64
CA THR A 204 -11.48 -42.04 -12.00
C THR A 204 -10.16 -42.15 -11.25
N ASN A 205 -9.27 -41.17 -11.38
CA ASN A 205 -7.97 -41.18 -10.74
C ASN A 205 -7.92 -40.20 -9.54
N PRO A 206 -7.87 -40.70 -8.29
CA PRO A 206 -7.74 -39.85 -7.11
C PRO A 206 -6.45 -39.04 -7.10
N ALA A 207 -5.34 -39.56 -7.65
CA ALA A 207 -4.09 -38.81 -7.72
C ALA A 207 -4.25 -37.54 -8.56
N THR A 208 -5.00 -37.62 -9.68
CA THR A 208 -5.32 -36.46 -10.52
C THR A 208 -6.19 -35.45 -9.77
N GLN A 209 -7.20 -35.92 -9.02
CA GLN A 209 -8.04 -35.04 -8.20
C GLN A 209 -7.27 -34.36 -7.07
N ILE A 210 -6.36 -35.09 -6.40
CA ILE A 210 -5.49 -34.55 -5.34
C ILE A 210 -4.54 -33.49 -5.91
N LYS A 211 -3.90 -33.77 -7.06
CA LYS A 211 -3.02 -32.80 -7.73
C LYS A 211 -3.76 -31.53 -8.10
N TRP A 212 -4.93 -31.66 -8.69
CA TRP A 212 -5.75 -30.50 -9.04
C TRP A 212 -6.18 -29.71 -7.80
N GLY A 213 -6.67 -30.41 -6.77
CA GLY A 213 -7.11 -29.78 -5.51
C GLY A 213 -5.99 -29.04 -4.79
N LEU A 214 -4.81 -29.65 -4.70
CA LEU A 214 -3.63 -29.03 -4.13
C LEU A 214 -3.24 -27.76 -4.91
N ASN A 215 -3.22 -27.83 -6.24
CA ASN A 215 -2.92 -26.68 -7.08
C ASN A 215 -3.94 -25.55 -6.88
N TYR A 216 -5.23 -25.89 -6.87
CA TYR A 216 -6.31 -24.94 -6.64
C TYR A 216 -6.17 -24.22 -5.28
N MET A 217 -5.90 -24.97 -4.20
CA MET A 217 -5.68 -24.38 -2.88
C MET A 217 -4.49 -23.42 -2.87
N ASN A 218 -3.37 -23.82 -3.49
CA ASN A 218 -2.17 -22.99 -3.59
C ASN A 218 -2.40 -21.70 -4.39
N GLU A 219 -3.10 -21.79 -5.53
CA GLU A 219 -3.37 -20.63 -6.39
C GLU A 219 -4.38 -19.67 -5.75
N ARG A 220 -5.44 -20.19 -5.15
CA ARG A 220 -6.58 -19.39 -4.69
C ARG A 220 -6.42 -18.85 -3.26
N TYR A 221 -5.75 -19.61 -2.39
CA TYR A 221 -5.60 -19.31 -0.96
C TYR A 221 -4.15 -19.11 -0.53
N GLY A 222 -3.19 -19.61 -1.30
CA GLY A 222 -1.76 -19.57 -0.96
C GLY A 222 -1.24 -20.92 -0.47
N SER A 223 -2.05 -21.66 0.29
CA SER A 223 -1.73 -23.01 0.74
C SER A 223 -2.97 -23.81 1.18
N PRO A 224 -2.87 -25.14 1.39
CA PRO A 224 -3.96 -25.93 1.96
C PRO A 224 -4.36 -25.50 3.37
N CYS A 225 -3.44 -25.00 4.20
CA CYS A 225 -3.80 -24.46 5.51
C CYS A 225 -4.52 -23.11 5.42
N ASP A 226 -4.11 -22.20 4.53
CA ASP A 226 -4.85 -20.95 4.31
C ASP A 226 -6.26 -21.23 3.76
N ALA A 227 -6.39 -22.24 2.89
CA ALA A 227 -7.69 -22.71 2.41
C ALA A 227 -8.55 -23.26 3.54
N TRP A 228 -7.96 -24.00 4.49
CA TRP A 228 -8.68 -24.55 5.65
C TRP A 228 -9.13 -23.45 6.61
N ASP A 229 -8.31 -22.43 6.84
CA ASP A 229 -8.69 -21.26 7.63
C ASP A 229 -9.85 -20.50 6.99
N TYR A 230 -9.82 -20.33 5.66
CA TYR A 230 -10.94 -19.78 4.92
C TYR A 230 -12.20 -20.65 5.03
N TRP A 231 -12.06 -21.97 4.92
CA TRP A 231 -13.16 -22.93 5.05
C TRP A 231 -13.84 -22.85 6.42
N GLN A 232 -13.06 -22.78 7.50
CA GLN A 232 -13.60 -22.67 8.86
C GLN A 232 -14.47 -21.41 9.05
N ALA A 233 -14.17 -20.33 8.32
CA ALA A 233 -14.92 -19.09 8.38
C ALA A 233 -16.15 -19.06 7.46
N ASN A 234 -16.11 -19.74 6.30
CA ASN A 234 -17.13 -19.58 5.24
C ASN A 234 -17.95 -20.84 4.96
N GLY A 235 -17.50 -22.01 5.41
CA GLY A 235 -18.10 -23.31 5.07
C GLY A 235 -17.83 -23.77 3.63
N SER A 236 -16.99 -23.04 2.89
CA SER A 236 -16.51 -23.36 1.55
C SER A 236 -15.08 -22.84 1.37
N TYR A 237 -14.42 -23.34 0.33
CA TYR A 237 -13.09 -22.92 -0.13
C TYR A 237 -13.06 -23.00 -1.65
#